data_AF-A0A358D103-F1
#
_entry.id   AF-A0A358D103-F1
#
_cell.length_a   1.000
_cell.length_b   1.000
_cell.length_c   1.000
_cell.angle_alpha   90.00
_cell.angle_beta   90.00
_cell.angle_gamma   90.00
#
_symmetry.space_group_name_H-M   'P 1'
#
loop_
_entity.id
_entity.type
_entity.pdbx_description
1 polymer ?
#
loop_
_entity_poly.entity_id
_entity_poly.type
_entity_poly.pdbx_seq_one_letter_code
_entity_poly.pdbx_strand_id
1 'polypeptide(L)'
;MGELPVCTLLVGSLRAASLNRIAARSASEYLAYMCTVRSPDLGNLPLFNEDLEEAEPPEVTAFKDDVGDSNLVIIFTPEYNYGIPGGLKNAIDWLSRPVRNGCLIGRYVAIASVGPPSLTGENVRENLTRTCSALTDYLYPSTLRLPVARDAALDDLGDEATVALYDWLDGLLEFTRRG
;
A
#
# COMPACT_ATOMS: atom_id res chain seq x y z
N MET A 1 10.63 -26.11 -7.04
CA MET A 1 9.67 -25.28 -6.28
C MET A 1 9.99 -23.85 -6.67
N GLY A 2 9.07 -23.15 -7.35
CA GLY A 2 9.34 -21.78 -7.84
C GLY A 2 9.45 -20.79 -6.69
N GLU A 3 10.11 -19.65 -6.92
CA GLU A 3 10.11 -18.53 -5.97
C GLU A 3 8.68 -18.01 -5.76
N LEU A 4 8.34 -17.67 -4.51
CA LEU A 4 7.06 -17.06 -4.18
C LEU A 4 6.99 -15.63 -4.78
N PRO A 5 5.82 -15.18 -5.26
CA PRO A 5 5.66 -13.80 -5.70
C PRO A 5 5.96 -12.81 -4.57
N VAL A 6 6.53 -11.66 -4.91
CA VAL A 6 6.86 -10.62 -3.94
C VAL A 6 5.67 -9.68 -3.76
N CYS A 7 5.28 -9.43 -2.52
CA CYS A 7 4.22 -8.48 -2.16
C CYS A 7 4.80 -7.35 -1.31
N THR A 8 4.63 -6.10 -1.73
CA THR A 8 5.11 -4.93 -1.00
C THR A 8 3.92 -4.17 -0.39
N LEU A 9 3.93 -4.00 0.93
CA LEU A 9 2.90 -3.31 1.69
C LEU A 9 3.33 -1.86 1.97
N LEU A 10 2.64 -0.89 1.36
CA LEU A 10 2.85 0.54 1.59
C LEU A 10 1.91 1.04 2.67
N VAL A 11 2.45 1.46 3.82
CA VAL A 11 1.66 1.96 4.95
C VAL A 11 1.68 3.49 4.98
N GLY A 12 0.57 4.11 4.61
CA GLY A 12 0.40 5.57 4.51
C GLY A 12 0.36 6.34 5.83
N SER A 13 0.77 5.74 6.95
CA SER A 13 0.81 6.38 8.27
C SER A 13 2.10 6.06 9.01
N LEU A 14 2.84 7.11 9.36
CA LEU A 14 4.16 6.97 9.99
C LEU A 14 4.09 6.70 11.50
N ARG A 15 2.99 7.06 12.18
CA ARG A 15 2.85 6.89 13.63
C ARG A 15 2.97 5.41 14.02
N ALA A 16 3.64 5.13 15.14
CA ALA A 16 3.86 3.77 15.63
C ALA A 16 2.54 3.00 15.87
N ALA A 17 1.59 3.60 16.58
CA ALA A 17 0.30 2.99 16.92
C ALA A 17 -0.76 3.11 15.78
N SER A 18 -0.34 2.97 14.52
CA SER A 18 -1.22 3.11 13.35
C SER A 18 -2.11 1.88 13.14
N LEU A 19 -3.42 2.08 13.01
CA LEU A 19 -4.35 1.03 12.59
C LEU A 19 -4.00 0.45 11.22
N ASN A 20 -3.39 1.26 10.34
CA ASN A 20 -2.92 0.81 9.03
C ASN A 20 -1.69 -0.09 9.13
N ARG A 21 -0.83 0.09 10.17
CA ARG A 21 0.28 -0.84 10.45
C ARG A 21 -0.25 -2.17 11.01
N ILE A 22 -1.27 -2.12 11.86
CA ILE A 22 -1.95 -3.34 12.35
C ILE A 22 -2.56 -4.12 11.17
N ALA A 23 -3.26 -3.43 10.26
CA ALA A 23 -3.83 -4.06 9.08
C ALA A 23 -2.77 -4.66 8.14
N ALA A 24 -1.68 -3.92 7.89
CA ALA A 24 -0.56 -4.43 7.10
C ALA A 24 0.11 -5.64 7.75
N ARG A 25 0.26 -5.67 9.08
CA ARG A 25 0.80 -6.83 9.81
C ARG A 25 -0.13 -8.05 9.66
N SER A 26 -1.42 -7.89 9.88
CA SER A 26 -2.41 -8.96 9.70
C SER A 26 -2.41 -9.49 8.25
N ALA A 27 -2.35 -8.60 7.25
CA ALA A 27 -2.20 -8.99 5.86
C ALA A 27 -0.88 -9.74 5.60
N SER A 28 0.23 -9.29 6.18
CA SER A 28 1.54 -9.95 6.06
C SER A 28 1.51 -11.36 6.63
N GLU A 29 0.87 -11.56 7.78
CA GLU A 29 0.72 -12.88 8.41
C GLU A 29 -0.13 -13.82 7.55
N TYR A 30 -1.23 -13.31 7.00
CA TYR A 30 -2.09 -14.06 6.09
C TYR A 30 -1.35 -14.49 4.81
N LEU A 31 -0.54 -13.58 4.24
CA LEU A 31 0.17 -13.80 2.98
C LEU A 31 1.48 -14.57 3.12
N ALA A 32 1.97 -14.87 4.33
CA ALA A 32 3.32 -15.37 4.58
C ALA A 32 3.69 -16.69 3.86
N TYR A 33 2.70 -17.53 3.53
CA TYR A 33 2.90 -18.78 2.78
C TYR A 33 2.59 -18.66 1.29
N MET A 34 2.14 -17.49 0.85
CA MET A 34 1.68 -17.22 -0.52
C MET A 34 2.58 -16.21 -1.24
N CYS A 35 3.21 -15.31 -0.49
CA CYS A 35 4.08 -14.26 -1.00
C CYS A 35 5.30 -14.08 -0.10
N THR A 36 6.39 -13.60 -0.69
CA THR A 36 7.45 -12.93 0.07
C THR A 36 7.02 -11.50 0.37
N VAL A 37 6.69 -11.19 1.63
CA VAL A 37 6.14 -9.88 1.99
C VAL A 37 7.23 -8.91 2.43
N ARG A 38 7.21 -7.68 1.90
CA ARG A 38 8.06 -6.54 2.28
C ARG A 38 7.19 -5.39 2.75
N SER A 39 7.67 -4.57 3.68
CA SER A 39 7.00 -3.32 4.06
C SER A 39 8.04 -2.22 4.33
N PRO A 40 8.45 -1.47 3.30
CA PRO A 40 9.44 -0.41 3.45
C PRO A 40 8.88 0.76 4.29
N ASP A 41 9.76 1.41 5.05
CA ASP A 41 9.38 2.58 5.85
C ASP A 41 9.39 3.86 5.01
N LEU A 42 8.20 4.40 4.76
CA LEU A 42 8.03 5.65 4.01
C LEU A 42 8.57 6.88 4.76
N GLY A 43 8.80 6.78 6.07
CA GLY A 43 9.24 7.90 6.91
C GLY A 43 10.65 8.40 6.62
N ASN A 44 11.48 7.58 5.96
CA ASN A 44 12.85 7.93 5.63
C ASN A 44 12.99 8.61 4.27
N LEU A 45 11.93 8.63 3.45
CA LEU A 45 12.02 9.19 2.11
C LEU A 45 12.13 10.72 2.16
N PRO A 46 13.13 11.32 1.49
CA PRO A 46 13.17 12.76 1.31
C PRO A 46 11.95 13.21 0.50
N LEU A 47 11.57 14.48 0.65
CA LEU A 47 10.56 15.05 -0.23
C LEU A 47 11.03 14.94 -1.69
N PHE A 48 10.11 14.55 -2.56
CA PHE A 48 10.37 14.43 -3.98
C PHE A 48 10.94 15.74 -4.52
N ASN A 49 12.06 15.63 -5.21
CA ASN A 49 12.73 16.70 -5.91
C ASN A 49 13.29 16.14 -7.22
N GLU A 50 12.84 16.67 -8.35
CA GLU A 50 13.26 16.21 -9.68
C GLU A 50 14.77 16.42 -9.91
N ASP A 51 15.39 17.38 -9.22
CA ASP A 51 16.85 17.59 -9.24
C ASP A 51 17.66 16.39 -8.72
N LEU A 52 17.02 15.51 -7.93
CA LEU A 52 17.64 14.34 -7.33
C LEU A 52 17.43 13.07 -8.17
N GLU A 53 16.77 13.12 -9.33
CA GLU A 53 16.52 11.93 -10.16
C GLU A 53 17.79 11.37 -10.83
N GLU A 54 18.76 12.21 -11.17
CA GLU A 54 20.02 11.74 -11.77
C GLU A 54 20.93 11.04 -10.75
N ALA A 55 20.80 11.42 -9.47
CA ALA A 55 21.58 10.91 -8.35
C ALA A 55 20.67 10.66 -7.15
N GLU A 56 19.84 9.63 -7.28
CA GLU A 56 18.83 9.29 -6.26
C GLU A 56 19.49 9.01 -4.89
N PRO A 57 18.92 9.55 -3.79
CA PRO A 57 19.34 9.20 -2.45
C PRO A 57 19.24 7.69 -2.21
N PRO A 58 20.17 7.07 -1.45
CA PRO A 58 20.20 5.62 -1.25
C PRO A 58 18.87 5.04 -0.72
N GLU A 59 18.18 5.77 0.15
CA GLU A 59 16.87 5.40 0.68
C GLU A 59 15.77 5.39 -0.38
N VAL A 60 15.86 6.27 -1.40
CA VAL A 60 14.93 6.30 -2.54
C VAL A 60 15.21 5.11 -3.45
N THR A 61 16.48 4.85 -3.77
CA THR A 61 16.86 3.69 -4.59
C THR A 61 16.43 2.39 -3.94
N ALA A 62 16.73 2.17 -2.66
CA ALA A 62 16.33 0.98 -1.93
C ALA A 62 14.80 0.79 -1.91
N PHE A 63 14.05 1.88 -1.71
CA PHE A 63 12.59 1.85 -1.77
C PHE A 63 12.04 1.51 -3.16
N LYS A 64 12.63 2.08 -4.21
CA LYS A 64 12.26 1.81 -5.61
C LYS A 64 12.60 0.39 -6.01
N ASP A 65 13.71 -0.17 -5.54
CA ASP A 65 14.09 -1.57 -5.74
C ASP A 65 13.09 -2.50 -5.05
N ASP A 66 12.74 -2.22 -3.78
CA ASP A 66 11.75 -3.00 -3.02
C ASP A 66 10.38 -3.08 -3.72
N VAL A 67 9.95 -2.00 -4.35
CA VAL A 67 8.68 -1.94 -5.09
C VAL A 67 8.83 -2.46 -6.52
N GLY A 68 9.94 -2.15 -7.20
CA GLY A 68 10.21 -2.56 -8.58
C GLY A 68 10.39 -4.07 -8.74
N ASP A 69 10.86 -4.76 -7.68
CA ASP A 69 10.95 -6.22 -7.61
C ASP A 69 9.63 -6.89 -7.24
N SER A 70 8.61 -6.13 -6.83
CA SER A 70 7.33 -6.69 -6.40
C SER A 70 6.48 -7.15 -7.59
N ASN A 71 5.62 -8.14 -7.34
CA ASN A 71 4.53 -8.49 -8.24
C ASN A 71 3.24 -7.76 -7.82
N LEU A 72 3.05 -7.62 -6.51
CA LEU A 72 1.86 -7.05 -5.90
C LEU A 72 2.23 -5.93 -4.93
N VAL A 73 1.55 -4.80 -5.02
CA VAL A 73 1.66 -3.68 -4.08
C VAL A 73 0.30 -3.47 -3.41
N ILE A 74 0.27 -3.49 -2.08
CA ILE A 74 -0.95 -3.22 -1.30
C ILE A 74 -0.75 -1.94 -0.50
N ILE A 75 -1.63 -0.96 -0.72
CA ILE A 75 -1.59 0.33 -0.04
C ILE A 75 -2.60 0.32 1.12
N PHE A 76 -2.12 0.46 2.35
CA PHE A 76 -2.94 0.70 3.53
C PHE A 76 -2.83 2.16 3.94
N THR A 77 -3.92 2.92 3.84
CA THR A 77 -3.89 4.37 4.06
C THR A 77 -4.94 4.87 5.07
N PRO A 78 -4.59 5.82 5.96
CA PRO A 78 -5.60 6.69 6.56
C PRO A 78 -6.09 7.72 5.52
N GLU A 79 -7.11 8.49 5.89
CA GLU A 79 -7.52 9.69 5.17
C GLU A 79 -7.17 10.93 6.01
N TYR A 80 -6.44 11.88 5.42
CA TYR A 80 -6.14 13.16 6.06
C TYR A 80 -6.69 14.29 5.21
N ASN A 81 -7.61 15.09 5.78
CA ASN A 81 -8.24 16.23 5.12
C ASN A 81 -8.85 15.85 3.75
N TYR A 82 -9.55 14.71 3.69
CA TYR A 82 -10.16 14.17 2.46
C TYR A 82 -9.18 13.82 1.33
N GLY A 83 -7.89 13.65 1.66
CA GLY A 83 -6.85 13.39 0.67
C GLY A 83 -5.86 12.30 1.08
N ILE A 84 -4.91 12.07 0.16
CA ILE A 84 -3.78 11.15 0.32
C ILE A 84 -2.82 11.73 1.37
N PRO A 85 -2.39 10.95 2.39
CA PRO A 85 -1.37 11.39 3.33
C PRO A 85 -0.10 11.86 2.61
N GLY A 86 0.49 12.99 3.04
CA GLY A 86 1.63 13.60 2.36
C GLY A 86 2.82 12.65 2.16
N GLY A 87 3.17 11.85 3.17
CA GLY A 87 4.25 10.85 3.06
C GLY A 87 3.94 9.74 2.05
N LEU A 88 2.68 9.29 1.95
CA LEU A 88 2.27 8.30 0.95
C LEU A 88 2.28 8.91 -0.46
N LYS A 89 1.78 10.13 -0.62
CA LYS A 89 1.82 10.84 -1.90
C LYS A 89 3.27 11.06 -2.36
N ASN A 90 4.15 11.45 -1.45
CA ASN A 90 5.58 11.60 -1.70
C ASN A 90 6.23 10.30 -2.17
N ALA A 91 5.91 9.18 -1.52
CA ALA A 91 6.38 7.86 -1.94
C ALA A 91 5.89 7.50 -3.35
N ILE A 92 4.61 7.76 -3.66
CA ILE A 92 4.05 7.55 -5.00
C ILE A 92 4.73 8.44 -6.05
N ASP A 93 5.08 9.68 -5.70
CA ASP A 93 5.80 10.58 -6.60
C ASP A 93 7.18 10.01 -6.96
N TRP A 94 7.94 9.51 -5.99
CA TRP A 94 9.19 8.79 -6.25
C TRP A 94 9.00 7.54 -7.11
N LEU A 95 7.98 6.71 -6.84
CA LEU A 95 7.68 5.51 -7.62
C LEU A 95 7.20 5.82 -9.05
N SER A 96 6.70 7.02 -9.30
CA SER A 96 6.26 7.44 -10.64
C SER A 96 7.42 7.74 -11.59
N ARG A 97 8.66 7.80 -11.06
CA ARG A 97 9.86 8.18 -11.79
C ARG A 97 10.78 6.98 -12.08
N PRO A 98 11.54 7.02 -13.20
CA PRO A 98 11.51 8.04 -14.25
C PRO A 98 10.21 7.97 -15.08
N VAL A 99 9.85 9.08 -15.74
CA VAL A 99 8.61 9.18 -16.54
C VAL A 99 8.51 8.02 -17.54
N ARG A 100 7.33 7.37 -17.60
CA ARG A 100 7.03 6.20 -18.46
C ARG A 100 7.82 4.93 -18.14
N ASN A 101 8.65 4.93 -17.10
CA ASN A 101 9.36 3.75 -16.61
C ASN A 101 9.38 3.73 -15.06
N GLY A 102 8.27 4.15 -14.45
CA GLY A 102 8.08 4.13 -13.00
C GLY A 102 7.89 2.72 -12.46
N CYS A 103 8.13 2.54 -11.15
CA CYS A 103 8.18 1.24 -10.48
C CYS A 103 6.84 0.49 -10.46
N LEU A 104 5.71 1.19 -10.55
CA LEU A 104 4.38 0.57 -10.53
C LEU A 104 3.95 -0.01 -11.88
N ILE A 105 4.67 0.27 -12.97
CA ILE A 105 4.34 -0.27 -14.29
C ILE A 105 4.44 -1.80 -14.25
N GLY A 106 3.37 -2.47 -14.68
CA GLY A 106 3.26 -3.92 -14.67
C GLY A 106 3.03 -4.55 -13.28
N ARG A 107 2.81 -3.74 -12.24
CA ARG A 107 2.55 -4.24 -10.87
C ARG A 107 1.06 -4.23 -10.58
N TYR A 108 0.58 -5.32 -9.96
CA TYR A 108 -0.76 -5.31 -9.40
C TYR A 108 -0.79 -4.36 -8.22
N VAL A 109 -1.77 -3.46 -8.17
CA VAL A 109 -1.91 -2.49 -7.07
C VAL A 109 -3.28 -2.66 -6.44
N ALA A 110 -3.35 -2.68 -5.12
CA ALA A 110 -4.61 -2.74 -4.38
C ALA A 110 -4.63 -1.67 -3.27
N ILE A 111 -5.82 -1.14 -2.98
CA ILE A 111 -5.98 0.01 -2.06
C ILE A 111 -6.97 -0.36 -0.96
N ALA A 112 -6.52 -0.23 0.28
CA ALA A 112 -7.33 -0.35 1.49
C ALA A 112 -7.21 0.92 2.34
N SER A 113 -8.34 1.47 2.80
CA SER A 113 -8.34 2.53 3.80
C SER A 113 -8.76 1.98 5.17
N VAL A 114 -7.95 2.30 6.19
CA VAL A 114 -8.18 1.85 7.58
C VAL A 114 -8.29 3.05 8.49
N GLY A 115 -9.41 3.15 9.19
CA GLY A 115 -9.73 4.30 10.03
C GLY A 115 -10.90 4.05 10.97
N PRO A 116 -11.20 5.01 11.85
CA PRO A 116 -12.32 4.90 12.77
C PRO A 116 -13.65 4.76 12.01
N PRO A 117 -14.67 4.09 12.58
CA PRO A 117 -15.97 3.89 11.93
C PRO A 117 -16.67 5.17 11.47
N SER A 118 -16.37 6.31 12.12
CA SER A 118 -16.88 7.64 11.78
C SER A 118 -16.32 8.23 10.48
N LEU A 119 -15.24 7.67 9.94
CA LEU A 119 -14.66 8.08 8.67
C LEU A 119 -14.95 7.04 7.59
N THR A 120 -15.33 7.50 6.40
CA THR A 120 -15.63 6.61 5.26
C THR A 120 -14.37 6.15 4.54
N GLY A 121 -13.35 7.02 4.50
CA GLY A 121 -12.13 6.78 3.72
C GLY A 121 -12.39 6.66 2.21
N GLU A 122 -13.53 7.18 1.73
CA GLU A 122 -13.90 7.16 0.30
C GLU A 122 -13.02 8.11 -0.50
N ASN A 123 -12.84 9.34 -0.03
CA ASN A 123 -12.09 10.36 -0.76
C ASN A 123 -10.65 9.91 -1.01
N VAL A 124 -9.98 9.35 0.01
CA VAL A 124 -8.61 8.84 -0.19
C VAL A 124 -8.57 7.65 -1.15
N ARG A 125 -9.55 6.75 -1.12
CA ARG A 125 -9.64 5.60 -2.05
C ARG A 125 -9.90 6.05 -3.48
N GLU A 126 -10.77 7.03 -3.70
CA GLU A 126 -11.02 7.63 -5.02
C GLU A 126 -9.79 8.36 -5.55
N ASN A 127 -9.15 9.19 -4.72
CA ASN A 127 -7.93 9.90 -5.10
C ASN A 127 -6.78 8.93 -5.44
N LEU A 128 -6.54 7.91 -4.61
CA LEU A 128 -5.52 6.90 -4.89
C LEU A 128 -5.85 6.07 -6.13
N THR A 129 -7.12 5.71 -6.33
CA THR A 129 -7.56 5.01 -7.55
C THR A 129 -7.19 5.83 -8.78
N ARG A 130 -7.57 7.12 -8.80
CA ARG A 130 -7.23 8.02 -9.91
C ARG A 130 -5.72 8.16 -10.12
N THR A 131 -4.94 8.29 -9.05
CA THR A 131 -3.47 8.39 -9.14
C THR A 131 -2.85 7.09 -9.65
N CYS A 132 -3.22 5.94 -9.09
CA CYS A 132 -2.63 4.64 -9.44
C CYS A 132 -3.05 4.16 -10.84
N SER A 133 -4.26 4.50 -11.31
CA SER A 133 -4.68 4.22 -12.70
C SER A 133 -3.81 4.92 -13.75
N ALA A 134 -3.07 5.96 -13.39
CA ALA A 134 -2.10 6.59 -14.29
C ALA A 134 -0.72 5.91 -14.27
N LEU A 135 -0.48 5.01 -13.31
CA LEU A 135 0.83 4.43 -13.02
C LEU A 135 0.90 2.91 -13.28
N THR A 136 -0.25 2.23 -13.32
CA THR A 136 -0.34 0.80 -13.64
C THR A 136 -1.66 0.48 -14.36
N ASP A 137 -1.61 -0.50 -15.26
CA ASP A 137 -2.80 -1.09 -15.89
C ASP A 137 -3.44 -2.20 -15.03
N TYR A 138 -2.77 -2.63 -13.95
CA TYR A 138 -3.18 -3.76 -13.11
C TYR A 138 -3.73 -3.31 -11.75
N LEU A 139 -4.51 -2.23 -11.74
CA LEU A 139 -5.18 -1.76 -10.52
C LEU A 139 -6.36 -2.69 -10.16
N TYR A 140 -6.36 -3.24 -8.95
CA TYR A 140 -7.46 -4.04 -8.44
C TYR A 140 -8.72 -3.19 -8.29
N PRO A 141 -9.85 -3.54 -8.95
CA PRO A 141 -11.02 -2.67 -9.02
C PRO A 141 -11.79 -2.55 -7.69
N SER A 142 -11.63 -3.51 -6.77
CA SER A 142 -12.32 -3.50 -5.48
C SER A 142 -11.43 -2.85 -4.43
N THR A 143 -11.72 -1.61 -4.05
CA THR A 143 -11.03 -0.97 -2.90
C THR A 143 -11.67 -1.38 -1.58
N LEU A 144 -10.87 -1.55 -0.53
CA LEU A 144 -11.36 -1.98 0.78
C LEU A 144 -11.48 -0.81 1.76
N ARG A 145 -12.61 -0.75 2.46
CA ARG A 145 -12.77 0.08 3.66
C ARG A 145 -12.78 -0.82 4.89
N LEU A 146 -11.84 -0.60 5.82
CA LEU A 146 -11.82 -1.27 7.13
C LEU A 146 -12.15 -0.28 8.26
N PRO A 147 -13.40 -0.29 8.76
CA PRO A 147 -13.77 0.49 9.94
C PRO A 147 -13.25 -0.17 11.21
N VAL A 148 -12.20 0.39 11.82
CA VAL A 148 -11.60 -0.16 13.04
C VAL A 148 -11.73 0.88 14.15
N ALA A 149 -12.48 0.54 15.20
CA ALA A 149 -12.59 1.38 16.38
C ALA A 149 -11.21 1.49 17.04
N ARG A 150 -10.80 2.71 17.39
CA ARG A 150 -9.54 2.93 18.08
C ARG A 150 -9.70 2.49 19.53
N ASP A 151 -9.35 1.24 19.82
CA ASP A 151 -9.14 0.78 21.17
C ASP A 151 -7.64 0.78 21.47
N ALA A 152 -7.24 1.53 22.49
CA ALA A 152 -5.83 1.61 22.90
C ALA A 152 -5.31 0.30 23.50
N ALA A 153 -6.19 -0.65 23.83
CA ALA A 153 -5.85 -1.96 24.37
C ALA A 153 -5.69 -3.05 23.30
N LEU A 154 -6.13 -2.83 22.06
CA LEU A 154 -6.12 -3.84 21.00
C LEU A 154 -4.98 -3.57 20.03
N ASP A 155 -4.02 -4.50 19.97
CA ASP A 155 -3.03 -4.60 18.91
C ASP A 155 -3.54 -5.47 17.74
N ASP A 156 -4.86 -5.43 17.49
CA ASP A 156 -5.55 -6.27 16.52
C ASP A 156 -6.71 -5.50 15.84
N LEU A 157 -7.13 -5.95 14.66
CA LEU A 157 -8.23 -5.39 13.88
C LEU A 157 -9.61 -5.75 14.46
N GLY A 158 -9.69 -6.81 15.26
CA GLY A 158 -10.93 -7.47 15.63
C GLY A 158 -11.43 -8.42 14.55
N ASP A 159 -12.25 -9.39 14.94
CA ASP A 159 -12.66 -10.51 14.09
C ASP A 159 -13.32 -10.07 12.77
N GLU A 160 -14.28 -9.12 12.84
CA GLU A 160 -15.03 -8.67 11.66
C GLU A 160 -14.12 -8.00 10.62
N ALA A 161 -13.23 -7.11 11.05
CA ALA A 161 -12.31 -6.43 10.16
C ALA A 161 -11.21 -7.37 9.63
N THR A 162 -10.81 -8.37 10.42
CA THR A 162 -9.86 -9.41 10.00
C THR A 162 -10.45 -10.29 8.90
N VAL A 163 -11.68 -10.78 9.08
CA VAL A 163 -12.39 -11.57 8.05
C VAL A 163 -12.57 -10.75 6.78
N ALA A 164 -13.02 -9.50 6.88
CA ALA A 164 -13.19 -8.62 5.72
C ALA A 164 -11.86 -8.37 4.98
N LEU A 165 -10.74 -8.25 5.70
CA LEU A 165 -9.41 -8.13 5.11
C LEU A 165 -9.04 -9.42 4.35
N TYR A 166 -9.24 -10.59 4.93
CA TYR A 166 -8.83 -11.86 4.33
C TYR A 166 -9.67 -12.21 3.10
N ASP A 167 -10.99 -12.03 3.16
CA ASP A 167 -11.88 -12.20 2.01
C ASP A 167 -11.47 -11.30 0.84
N TRP A 168 -11.08 -10.05 1.14
CA TRP A 168 -10.59 -9.10 0.15
C TRP A 168 -9.23 -9.50 -0.42
N LEU A 169 -8.31 -10.01 0.40
CA LEU A 169 -7.00 -10.51 -0.03
C LEU A 169 -7.15 -11.75 -0.93
N ASP A 170 -8.08 -12.65 -0.65
CA ASP A 170 -8.36 -13.80 -1.51
C ASP A 170 -8.83 -13.35 -2.89
N GLY A 171 -9.77 -12.40 -2.95
CA GLY A 171 -10.23 -11.81 -4.20
C GLY A 171 -9.11 -11.10 -4.98
N LEU A 172 -8.18 -10.47 -4.27
CA LEU A 172 -7.00 -9.85 -4.87
C LEU A 172 -6.04 -10.90 -5.44
N LEU A 173 -5.75 -11.97 -4.70
CA LEU A 173 -4.88 -13.06 -5.17
C LEU A 173 -5.48 -13.81 -6.37
N GLU A 174 -6.80 -13.90 -6.46
CA GLU A 174 -7.45 -14.40 -7.68
C GLU A 174 -7.25 -13.46 -8.86
N PHE A 175 -7.34 -12.15 -8.64
CA PHE A 175 -7.13 -11.14 -9.68
C PHE A 175 -5.71 -11.19 -10.23
N THR A 176 -4.69 -11.36 -9.38
CA THR A 176 -3.29 -11.46 -9.83
C THR A 176 -2.99 -12.71 -10.66
N ARG A 177 -3.87 -13.72 -10.67
CA ARG A 177 -3.72 -14.94 -11.50
C ARG A 177 -4.35 -14.81 -12.89
N ARG A 178 -5.17 -13.77 -13.13
CA ARG A 178 -5.95 -13.60 -14.37
C ARG A 178 -5.33 -12.61 -15.35
N GLY A 179 -4.50 -11.68 -14.87
CA GLY A 179 -3.74 -10.74 -15.71
C GLY A 179 -2.43 -11.33 -16.19
#